data_AF-A0A497ND77-F1
#
_entry.id   AF-A0A497ND77-F1
#
_cell.length_a   1.000
_cell.length_b   1.000
_cell.length_c   1.000
_cell.angle_alpha   90.00
_cell.angle_beta   90.00
_cell.angle_gamma   90.00
#
_symmetry.space_group_name_H-M   'P 1'
#
loop_
_entity.id
_entity.type
_entity.pdbx_description
1 polymer ?
#
loop_
_entity_poly.entity_id
_entity_poly.type
_entity_poly.pdbx_seq_one_letter_code
_entity_poly.pdbx_strand_id
1 'polypeptide(L)' 'MPQKTRPPKNMLLATRITPKVRDSVVQLAQGEGLNVSEWLRNLIIMELKRADVLPSVHNGPNLRMELNDNE' A
#
# COMPACT_ATOMS: atom_id res chain seq x y z
N MET A 1 -24.46 9.98 10.71
CA MET A 1 -23.00 9.87 10.97
C MET A 1 -22.27 10.03 9.65
N PRO A 2 -21.23 10.87 9.53
CA PRO A 2 -20.54 11.02 8.26
C PRO A 2 -19.71 9.76 8.00
N GLN A 3 -20.10 8.99 6.98
CA GLN A 3 -19.26 7.89 6.51
C GLN A 3 -18.06 8.51 5.79
N LYS A 4 -16.86 8.35 6.37
CA LYS A 4 -15.60 8.66 5.68
C LYS A 4 -15.56 7.78 4.42
N THR A 5 -15.93 8.34 3.28
CA THR A 5 -15.74 7.75 1.95
C THR A 5 -14.24 7.70 1.69
N ARG A 6 -13.58 6.65 2.20
CA ARG A 6 -12.23 6.34 1.74
C ARG A 6 -12.35 5.99 0.26
N PRO A 7 -11.55 6.60 -0.63
CA PRO A 7 -11.54 6.19 -2.02
C PRO A 7 -11.34 4.68 -2.07
N PRO A 8 -12.14 3.97 -2.87
CA PRO A 8 -12.11 2.52 -2.88
C PRO A 8 -10.72 2.07 -3.34
N LYS A 9 -10.16 1.03 -2.68
CA LYS A 9 -8.80 0.52 -2.93
C LYS A 9 -8.75 -0.21 -4.28
N ASN A 10 -8.83 0.55 -5.37
CA ASN A 10 -9.16 0.03 -6.71
C ASN A 10 -7.97 -0.01 -7.66
N MET A 11 -6.82 0.52 -7.26
CA MET A 11 -5.63 0.55 -8.11
C MET A 11 -4.81 -0.73 -7.92
N LEU A 12 -4.51 -1.39 -9.03
CA LEU A 12 -3.69 -2.59 -9.09
C LEU A 12 -2.23 -2.21 -9.38
N LEU A 13 -1.31 -2.66 -8.53
CA LEU A 13 0.12 -2.67 -8.81
C LEU A 13 0.52 -4.10 -9.18
N ALA A 14 0.93 -4.33 -10.43
CA ALA A 14 1.35 -5.63 -10.91
C ALA A 14 2.85 -5.62 -11.25
N THR A 15 3.58 -6.62 -10.77
CA THR A 15 5.03 -6.75 -11.01
C THR A 15 5.38 -8.20 -11.32
N ARG A 16 6.22 -8.41 -12.33
CA ARG A 16 6.76 -9.74 -12.65
C ARG A 16 7.82 -10.12 -11.62
N ILE A 17 7.68 -11.32 -11.06
CA ILE A 17 8.62 -11.87 -10.08
C ILE A 17 9.00 -13.29 -10.48
N THR A 18 10.13 -13.77 -9.96
CA THR A 18 10.51 -15.18 -10.14
C THR A 18 9.63 -16.09 -9.27
N PRO A 19 9.46 -17.37 -9.63
CA PRO A 19 8.65 -18.30 -8.84
C PRO A 19 9.11 -18.41 -7.38
N LYS A 20 10.43 -18.43 -7.14
CA LYS A 20 11.00 -18.49 -5.77
C LYS A 20 10.59 -17.29 -4.90
N VAL A 21 10.53 -16.10 -5.48
CA VAL A 21 10.06 -14.89 -4.77
C VAL A 21 8.59 -15.02 -4.44
N ARG A 22 7.77 -15.49 -5.39
CA ARG A 22 6.33 -15.73 -5.16
C ARG A 22 6.11 -16.68 -3.99
N ASP A 23 6.81 -17.81 -3.98
CA ASP A 23 6.63 -18.84 -2.95
C ASP A 23 7.02 -18.33 -1.56
N SER A 24 8.10 -17.54 -1.48
CA SER A 24 8.54 -16.90 -0.24
C SER A 24 7.49 -15.92 0.30
N VAL A 25 6.91 -15.11 -0.58
CA VAL A 25 5.82 -14.16 -0.22
C VAL A 25 4.60 -14.92 0.31
N VAL A 26 4.21 -16.02 -0.32
CA VAL A 26 3.08 -16.84 0.12
C VAL A 26 3.33 -17.43 1.51
N GLN A 27 4.53 -17.96 1.77
CA GLN A 27 4.88 -18.55 3.06
C GLN A 27 4.88 -17.50 4.18
N LEU A 28 5.43 -16.31 3.94
CA LEU A 28 5.44 -15.23 4.93
C LEU A 28 4.04 -14.70 5.22
N ALA A 29 3.23 -14.49 4.18
CA ALA A 29 1.83 -14.07 4.34
C ALA A 29 1.06 -15.09 5.19
N GLN A 30 1.19 -16.38 4.90
CA GLN A 30 0.55 -17.45 5.69
C GLN A 30 1.06 -17.51 7.13
N GLY A 31 2.37 -17.34 7.34
CA GLY A 31 2.97 -17.32 8.68
C GLY A 31 2.45 -16.17 9.56
N GLU A 32 2.08 -15.05 8.94
CA GLU A 32 1.47 -13.90 9.62
C GLU A 32 -0.07 -13.95 9.67
N GLY A 33 -0.70 -15.00 9.11
CA GLY A 33 -2.15 -15.13 9.03
C GLY A 33 -2.82 -14.11 8.09
N LEU A 34 -2.08 -13.59 7.11
CA LEU A 34 -2.54 -12.60 6.13
C LEU A 34 -2.72 -13.24 4.76
N ASN A 35 -3.59 -12.64 3.93
CA ASN A 35 -3.56 -12.97 2.51
C ASN A 35 -2.37 -12.27 1.82
N VAL A 36 -1.97 -12.76 0.64
CA VAL A 36 -0.80 -12.25 -0.10
C VAL A 36 -0.92 -10.76 -0.42
N SER A 37 -2.11 -10.31 -0.82
CA SER A 37 -2.36 -8.90 -1.16
C SER A 37 -2.24 -7.99 0.06
N GLU A 38 -2.72 -8.42 1.22
CA GLU A 38 -2.60 -7.70 2.48
C GLU A 38 -1.15 -7.63 2.94
N TRP A 39 -0.44 -8.75 2.87
CA TRP A 39 0.96 -8.83 3.24
C TRP A 39 1.82 -7.92 2.35
N LEU A 40 1.67 -8.00 1.03
CA LEU A 40 2.37 -7.12 0.09
C LEU A 40 2.02 -5.65 0.31
N ARG A 41 0.75 -5.34 0.57
CA ARG A 41 0.33 -3.97 0.88
C ARG A 41 1.02 -3.44 2.14
N ASN A 42 1.12 -4.26 3.19
CA ASN A 42 1.77 -3.88 4.43
C ASN A 42 3.28 -3.66 4.21
N LEU A 43 3.93 -4.56 3.46
CA LEU A 43 5.33 -4.43 3.06
C LEU A 43 5.58 -3.12 2.32
N ILE A 44 4.77 -2.81 1.30
CA ILE A 44 4.89 -1.57 0.53
C ILE A 44 4.69 -0.34 1.43
N ILE A 45 3.67 -0.34 2.30
CA ILE A 45 3.44 0.80 3.22
C ILE A 45 4.61 0.98 4.18
N MET A 46 5.15 -0.12 4.72
CA MET A 46 6.30 -0.08 5.62
C MET A 46 7.53 0.51 4.91
N GLU A 47 7.80 0.06 3.69
CA GLU A 47 8.93 0.53 2.89
C GLU A 47 8.79 2.02 2.55
N LEU A 48 7.60 2.45 2.12
CA LEU A 48 7.36 3.85 1.78
C LEU A 48 7.39 4.78 3.02
N LYS A 49 6.98 4.28 4.20
CA LYS A 49 7.19 5.00 5.46
C LYS A 49 8.67 5.12 5.81
N ARG A 50 9.45 4.05 5.60
CA ARG A 50 10.90 4.06 5.81
C ARG A 50 11.62 5.03 4.89
N ALA A 51 11.14 5.17 3.66
CA ALA A 51 11.64 6.12 2.67
C ALA A 51 11.12 7.56 2.87
N ASP A 52 10.29 7.82 3.88
CA ASP A 52 9.65 9.14 4.17
C ASP A 52 8.87 9.73 2.98
N VAL A 53 8.33 8.87 2.11
CA VAL A 53 7.53 9.30 0.94
C VAL A 53 6.02 9.21 1.16
N LEU A 54 5.59 8.54 2.23
CA LEU A 54 4.18 8.58 2.65
C LEU A 54 3.98 9.71 3.66
N PRO A 55 2.97 10.58 3.47
CA PRO A 55 2.62 11.57 4.47
C PRO A 55 2.27 10.85 5.77
N SER A 56 3.02 11.15 6.83
CA SER A 56 2.75 10.64 8.17
C SER A 56 1.30 10.96 8.54
N VAL A 57 0.50 9.92 8.80
CA VAL A 57 -0.95 10.02 9.04
C VAL A 57 -1.30 10.75 10.36
N HIS A 58 -0.34 11.44 10.97
CA HIS A 58 -0.53 12.36 12.10
C HIS A 58 -0.88 13.78 11.68
N ASN A 59 -1.02 14.07 10.38
CA ASN A 59 -1.51 15.36 9.96
C ASN A 59 -3.05 15.41 10.10
N GLY A 60 -3.47 16.25 11.05
CA GLY A 60 -4.74 16.95 11.03
C GLY A 60 -4.99 17.70 9.70
N PRO A 61 -6.06 18.49 9.65
CA PRO A 61 -6.97 18.55 8.52
C PRO A 61 -6.32 18.93 7.18
N ASN A 62 -6.66 18.14 6.16
CA ASN A 62 -6.73 18.48 4.74
C ASN A 62 -5.59 19.29 4.12
N LEU A 63 -4.72 18.62 3.35
CA LEU A 63 -4.17 19.21 2.14
C LEU A 63 -4.30 18.21 0.99
N ARG A 64 -5.25 18.48 0.10
CA ARG A 64 -5.27 17.94 -1.27
C ARG A 64 -3.93 18.31 -1.91
N MET A 65 -3.12 17.33 -2.28
CA MET A 65 -2.12 17.54 -3.31
C MET A 65 -2.79 17.21 -4.64
N GLU A 66 -3.12 18.27 -5.37
CA GLU A 66 -3.48 18.19 -6.77
C GLU A 66 -2.23 17.78 -7.54
N LEU A 67 -2.25 16.58 -8.12
CA LEU A 67 -1.29 16.21 -9.14
C LEU A 67 -1.65 17.03 -10.37
N ASN A 68 -0.84 18.06 -10.64
CA ASN A 68 -0.81 18.75 -11.92
C ASN A 68 -0.37 17.72 -12.98
N ASP A 69 -1.32 17.19 -13.72
CA ASP A 69 -1.08 16.68 -15.07
C ASP A 69 -0.85 17.91 -15.97
N ASN A 70 0.40 18.36 -16.05
CA ASN A 70 0.90 19.22 -17.12
C ASN A 70 2.11 18.51 -17.73
N GLU A 71 1.91 17.75 -18.81
CA GLU A 71 2.27 18.14 -20.19
C GLU A 71 1.92 17.01 -21.17
#